data_AF-M6ZWU0-F1
#
_entry.id   AF-M6ZWU0-F1
#
_cell.length_a   1.000
_cell.length_b   1.000
_cell.length_c   1.000
_cell.angle_alpha   90.00
_cell.angle_beta   90.00
_cell.angle_gamma   90.00
#
_symmetry.space_group_name_H-M   'P 1'
#
loop_
_entity.id
_entity.type
_entity.pdbx_description
1 polymer ?
#
loop_
_entity_poly.entity_id
_entity_poly.type
_entity_poly.pdbx_seq_one_letter_code
_entity_poly.pdbx_strand_id
1 'polypeptide(L)'
;MKNLKYKTFVFKLNFYLQHISKLNFTLSKKLNWIIQCLTFIDVRQVLTLPQLLKTQSVKNVLANSRSCNIGFFRDRFLFSLFLIFINFSLDAKEVELKIQDVTLYESSAGILRSGKIDLEPGMNEFIIRNLPITLQDESLVASVEALGASVVGSSTWIETGSIIHNEEALELQKKIRLLEKEIEVYESNNSNFKNLKKILVDTRLKLTEMISKNLFYKKNEADFKKWFQTFSGNRQAIQTLLSSDQEVIRAIKDLKKKLSELQDKMNVILSLSEKSSRITKILVSFTGTEKKEGRLNLTYQSGKVSWKPFYSVSMDGKERIEFEYLAEINQESGEDWKNINLLLSTSSPDVSGRRPRLSSQRLYDQKNQLTKTGL
;
A
#
# COMPACT_ATOMS: atom_id res chain seq x y z
N MET A 1 -4.52 -19.71 14.55
CA MET A 1 -5.78 -18.93 14.50
C MET A 1 -5.68 -17.81 15.53
N LYS A 2 -5.17 -16.63 15.18
CA LYS A 2 -5.07 -15.51 16.12
C LYS A 2 -5.44 -14.20 15.42
N ASN A 3 -6.60 -13.69 15.84
CA ASN A 3 -7.03 -12.29 15.88
C ASN A 3 -6.76 -11.44 14.64
N LEU A 4 -7.68 -11.52 13.67
CA LEU A 4 -8.03 -10.39 12.82
C LEU A 4 -8.31 -9.19 13.74
N LYS A 5 -7.58 -8.09 13.57
CA LYS A 5 -7.85 -6.84 14.29
C LYS A 5 -9.13 -6.24 13.72
N TYR A 6 -10.27 -6.64 14.27
CA TYR A 6 -11.53 -5.95 14.06
C TYR A 6 -11.42 -4.54 14.64
N LYS A 7 -11.35 -3.53 13.78
CA LYS A 7 -11.55 -2.14 14.19
C LYS A 7 -13.03 -1.82 14.05
N THR A 8 -13.81 -2.18 15.07
CA THR A 8 -15.19 -1.71 15.20
C THR A 8 -15.15 -0.27 15.69
N PHE A 9 -15.52 0.67 14.83
CA PHE A 9 -15.78 2.04 15.24
C PHE A 9 -17.28 2.21 15.47
N VAL A 10 -17.64 2.77 16.63
CA VAL A 10 -19.03 3.08 17.01
C VAL A 10 -19.15 4.60 17.11
N PHE A 11 -19.97 5.20 16.24
CA PHE A 11 -20.26 6.63 16.26
C PHE A 11 -21.62 6.88 16.93
N LYS A 12 -21.71 7.87 17.83
CA LYS A 12 -22.91 8.21 18.61
C LYS A 12 -23.50 9.54 18.13
N LEU A 13 -24.76 9.53 17.66
CA LEU A 13 -25.57 10.73 17.45
C LEU A 13 -26.73 10.74 18.46
N ASN A 14 -26.79 11.77 19.30
CA ASN A 14 -27.87 11.95 20.27
C ASN A 14 -28.96 12.86 19.70
N PHE A 15 -30.21 12.38 19.66
CA PHE A 15 -31.38 13.21 19.42
C PHE A 15 -32.29 13.17 20.65
N TYR A 16 -32.61 14.34 21.20
CA TYR A 16 -33.64 14.51 22.21
C TYR A 16 -34.97 14.81 21.50
N LEU A 17 -35.95 13.92 21.62
CA LEU A 17 -37.30 14.13 21.13
C LEU A 17 -38.24 14.48 22.30
N GLN A 18 -38.78 15.70 22.28
CA GLN A 18 -39.95 16.10 23.06
C GLN A 18 -41.14 16.27 22.09
N HIS A 19 -42.22 15.52 22.33
CA HIS A 19 -43.57 15.68 21.74
C HIS A 19 -44.11 17.10 22.03
N ILE A 20 -44.92 17.83 21.23
CA ILE A 20 -45.96 17.56 20.21
C ILE A 20 -46.25 18.86 19.39
N SER A 21 -46.80 18.66 18.18
CA SER A 21 -47.73 19.51 17.40
C SER A 21 -47.24 20.47 16.30
N LYS A 22 -47.85 20.24 15.12
CA LYS A 22 -48.06 21.13 13.95
C LYS A 22 -46.84 21.76 13.29
N LEU A 23 -46.48 21.23 12.13
CA LEU A 23 -46.04 22.08 11.00
C LEU A 23 -46.55 21.52 9.66
N ASN A 24 -47.13 22.44 8.89
CA ASN A 24 -47.83 22.23 7.64
C ASN A 24 -46.88 21.79 6.52
N PHE A 25 -47.28 20.79 5.73
CA PHE A 25 -46.68 20.52 4.43
C PHE A 25 -47.32 21.44 3.39
N THR A 26 -46.63 22.51 3.00
CA THR A 26 -46.96 23.27 1.79
C THR A 26 -46.32 22.59 0.58
N LEU A 27 -47.17 21.99 -0.27
CA LEU A 27 -46.85 21.69 -1.66
C LEU A 27 -46.74 23.02 -2.44
N SER A 28 -45.61 23.26 -3.10
CA SER A 28 -45.55 24.23 -4.20
C SER A 28 -45.28 23.53 -5.53
N LYS A 29 -46.32 23.47 -6.37
CA LYS A 29 -46.24 23.31 -7.83
C LYS A 29 -46.03 24.68 -8.48
N LYS A 30 -45.12 24.78 -9.45
CA LYS A 30 -45.26 25.49 -10.74
C LYS A 30 -44.01 25.15 -11.59
N LEU A 31 -44.14 24.32 -12.63
CA LEU A 31 -44.51 24.64 -14.04
C LEU A 31 -43.40 25.42 -14.77
N ASN A 32 -42.74 24.85 -15.78
CA ASN A 32 -43.13 24.75 -17.21
C ASN A 32 -42.93 26.09 -17.97
N TRP A 33 -42.45 26.22 -19.22
CA TRP A 33 -42.52 25.33 -20.38
C TRP A 33 -41.80 25.91 -21.65
N ILE A 34 -41.38 25.00 -22.56
CA ILE A 34 -41.54 24.95 -24.05
C ILE A 34 -40.79 25.99 -24.93
N ILE A 35 -40.16 25.66 -26.08
CA ILE A 35 -40.67 25.27 -27.45
C ILE A 35 -39.46 24.65 -28.22
N GLN A 36 -39.47 23.37 -28.67
CA GLN A 36 -39.82 22.86 -30.03
C GLN A 36 -38.89 23.39 -31.16
N CYS A 37 -38.56 22.72 -32.26
CA CYS A 37 -38.95 21.46 -32.91
C CYS A 37 -38.06 21.29 -34.17
N LEU A 38 -37.87 20.03 -34.64
CA LEU A 38 -37.62 19.61 -36.04
C LEU A 38 -36.26 20.04 -36.65
N THR A 39 -35.48 19.23 -37.38
CA THR A 39 -35.80 18.36 -38.52
C THR A 39 -34.70 17.30 -38.75
N PHE A 40 -35.09 16.18 -39.35
CA PHE A 40 -34.29 15.25 -40.16
C PHE A 40 -33.19 15.90 -41.01
N ILE A 41 -32.05 15.23 -41.20
CA ILE A 41 -31.49 14.77 -42.49
C ILE A 41 -30.19 13.97 -42.26
N ASP A 42 -30.14 12.82 -42.93
CA ASP A 42 -29.05 11.86 -43.07
C ASP A 42 -27.99 12.37 -44.09
N VAL A 43 -26.85 11.67 -44.20
CA VAL A 43 -25.84 11.71 -45.29
C VAL A 43 -24.66 12.69 -45.14
N ARG A 44 -23.49 12.20 -44.68
CA ARG A 44 -22.27 11.92 -45.51
C ARG A 44 -21.01 11.61 -44.69
N GLN A 45 -20.45 10.44 -45.01
CA GLN A 45 -19.03 10.05 -45.07
C GLN A 45 -17.97 11.09 -44.66
N VAL A 46 -17.12 10.74 -43.68
CA VAL A 46 -15.65 10.83 -43.81
C VAL A 46 -15.03 9.64 -43.07
N LEU A 47 -14.61 8.65 -43.86
CA LEU A 47 -13.63 7.63 -43.49
C LEU A 47 -12.24 8.29 -43.51
N THR A 48 -11.46 8.17 -42.44
CA THR A 48 -9.99 8.26 -42.53
C THR A 48 -9.35 7.12 -41.73
N LEU A 49 -8.69 6.27 -42.51
CA LEU A 49 -7.82 5.14 -42.16
C LEU A 49 -6.58 5.59 -41.37
N PRO A 50 -5.93 4.71 -40.56
CA PRO A 50 -5.16 3.61 -41.15
C PRO A 50 -5.25 2.26 -40.42
N GLN A 51 -6.07 1.36 -40.96
CA GLN A 51 -5.83 -0.09 -40.97
C GLN A 51 -5.54 -0.49 -42.42
N LEU A 52 -4.28 -0.41 -42.86
CA LEU A 52 -3.78 -1.07 -44.08
C LEU A 52 -2.24 -1.07 -44.07
N LEU A 53 -1.67 -1.68 -43.03
CA LEU A 53 -0.29 -2.17 -43.05
C LEU A 53 -0.34 -3.68 -42.85
N LYS A 54 -0.66 -4.40 -43.92
CA LYS A 54 -0.42 -5.84 -44.09
C LYS A 54 -0.72 -6.17 -45.55
N THR A 55 0.33 -6.25 -46.36
CA THR A 55 0.72 -7.44 -47.13
C THR A 55 1.83 -7.08 -48.12
N GLN A 56 2.93 -7.80 -48.01
CA GLN A 56 4.02 -7.86 -48.99
C GLN A 56 3.50 -8.21 -50.38
N SER A 57 4.05 -7.60 -51.43
CA SER A 57 4.56 -8.36 -52.57
C SER A 57 5.58 -7.56 -53.38
N VAL A 58 6.77 -8.12 -53.39
CA VAL A 58 7.93 -7.84 -54.23
C VAL A 58 7.62 -8.17 -55.69
N LYS A 59 7.79 -7.21 -56.63
CA LYS A 59 8.44 -7.37 -57.96
C LYS A 59 8.01 -6.30 -58.97
N ASN A 60 9.02 -5.77 -59.66
CA ASN A 60 9.01 -5.28 -61.04
C ASN A 60 8.11 -4.09 -61.39
N VAL A 61 8.68 -2.88 -61.38
CA VAL A 61 8.75 -2.04 -62.60
C VAL A 61 10.03 -1.21 -62.54
N LEU A 62 11.14 -1.79 -63.02
CA LEU A 62 12.22 -1.01 -63.63
C LEU A 62 11.78 -0.72 -65.06
N ALA A 63 11.37 0.51 -65.37
CA ALA A 63 11.42 1.05 -66.73
C ALA A 63 11.13 2.56 -66.73
N ASN A 64 12.16 3.32 -67.13
CA ASN A 64 12.07 4.57 -67.89
C ASN A 64 11.41 5.80 -67.24
N SER A 65 12.25 6.70 -66.71
CA SER A 65 12.59 7.91 -67.47
C SER A 65 13.74 8.66 -66.81
N ARG A 66 14.61 9.21 -67.65
CA ARG A 66 15.93 9.72 -67.36
C ARG A 66 15.92 11.09 -66.67
N SER A 67 17.03 11.34 -65.97
CA SER A 67 17.69 12.63 -65.78
C SER A 67 16.92 13.76 -65.08
N CYS A 68 17.17 13.93 -63.79
CA CYS A 68 17.40 15.25 -63.21
C CYS A 68 18.34 15.14 -62.01
N ASN A 69 19.62 15.45 -62.24
CA ASN A 69 20.60 15.72 -61.18
C ASN A 69 20.23 17.07 -60.55
N ILE A 70 19.61 17.07 -59.37
CA ILE A 70 19.56 18.22 -58.46
C ILE A 70 19.29 17.69 -57.05
N GLY A 71 20.21 17.97 -56.13
CA GLY A 71 19.88 18.01 -54.71
C GLY A 71 20.35 16.85 -53.83
N PHE A 72 21.61 16.41 -53.95
CA PHE A 72 22.30 15.58 -52.93
C PHE A 72 22.41 16.25 -51.53
N PHE A 73 21.81 17.43 -51.34
CA PHE A 73 21.84 18.25 -50.13
C PHE A 73 20.50 18.34 -49.38
N ARG A 74 19.39 17.82 -49.93
CA ARG A 74 18.06 17.95 -49.29
C ARG A 74 17.69 16.78 -48.37
N ASP A 75 18.26 15.60 -48.61
CA ASP A 75 17.89 14.39 -47.85
C ASP A 75 18.60 14.29 -46.49
N ARG A 76 19.76 14.91 -46.31
CA ARG A 76 20.46 14.93 -45.01
C ARG A 76 19.82 15.88 -43.99
N PHE A 77 19.19 16.96 -44.45
CA PHE A 77 18.52 17.92 -43.55
C PHE A 77 17.18 17.39 -43.03
N LEU A 78 16.43 16.67 -43.87
CA LEU A 78 15.17 16.03 -43.46
C LEU A 78 15.40 14.83 -42.53
N PHE A 79 16.49 14.07 -42.72
CA PHE A 79 16.86 12.97 -41.80
C PHE A 79 17.40 13.49 -40.45
N SER A 80 18.08 14.63 -40.45
CA SER A 80 18.54 15.30 -39.21
C SER A 80 17.38 15.89 -38.41
N LEU A 81 16.37 16.47 -39.08
CA LEU A 81 15.16 16.97 -38.40
C LEU A 81 14.31 15.82 -37.82
N PHE A 82 14.30 14.65 -38.47
CA PHE A 82 13.57 13.47 -37.99
C PHE A 82 14.21 12.84 -36.73
N LEU A 83 15.54 12.95 -36.56
CA LEU A 83 16.23 12.45 -35.36
C LEU A 83 16.08 13.35 -34.13
N ILE A 84 15.72 14.63 -34.29
CA ILE A 84 15.46 15.54 -33.17
C ILE A 84 14.08 15.29 -32.52
N PHE A 85 13.13 14.68 -33.24
CA PHE A 85 11.79 14.37 -32.72
C PHE A 85 11.68 13.06 -31.92
N ILE A 86 12.75 12.27 -31.80
CA ILE A 86 12.68 10.92 -31.17
C ILE A 86 13.04 10.94 -29.66
N ASN A 87 13.45 12.07 -29.10
CA ASN A 87 13.89 12.14 -27.70
C ASN A 87 12.89 12.78 -26.72
N PHE A 88 11.59 12.72 -26.98
CA PHE A 88 10.62 12.84 -25.89
C PHE A 88 10.44 11.46 -25.25
N SER A 89 11.39 11.08 -24.40
CA SER A 89 11.14 10.03 -23.42
C SER A 89 10.00 10.51 -22.54
N LEU A 90 8.81 9.93 -22.69
CA LEU A 90 7.78 10.00 -21.65
C LEU A 90 8.33 9.26 -20.43
N ASP A 91 9.02 10.00 -19.57
CA ASP A 91 9.39 9.49 -18.26
C ASP A 91 8.14 9.50 -17.39
N ALA A 92 7.81 8.33 -16.86
CA ALA A 92 6.59 8.14 -16.09
C ALA A 92 6.81 8.70 -14.69
N LYS A 93 6.13 9.80 -14.36
CA LYS A 93 6.27 10.45 -13.06
C LYS A 93 5.48 9.68 -12.01
N GLU A 94 6.14 9.23 -10.95
CA GLU A 94 5.46 8.61 -9.82
C GLU A 94 4.75 9.68 -8.99
N VAL A 95 3.47 9.46 -8.67
CA VAL A 95 2.62 10.41 -7.94
C VAL A 95 1.96 9.69 -6.78
N GLU A 96 2.08 10.28 -5.60
CA GLU A 96 1.37 9.83 -4.40
C GLU A 96 -0.01 10.52 -4.31
N LEU A 97 -1.08 9.73 -4.26
CA LEU A 97 -2.44 10.22 -4.06
C LEU A 97 -2.91 9.87 -2.65
N LYS A 98 -3.39 10.86 -1.90
CA LYS A 98 -3.93 10.68 -0.55
C LYS A 98 -5.43 10.43 -0.61
N ILE A 99 -5.93 9.55 0.25
CA ILE A 99 -7.38 9.33 0.43
C ILE A 99 -7.98 10.60 1.03
N GLN A 100 -8.99 11.17 0.38
CA GLN A 100 -9.70 12.36 0.87
C GLN A 100 -11.08 11.99 1.39
N ASP A 101 -11.86 11.29 0.56
CA ASP A 101 -13.25 10.94 0.87
C ASP A 101 -13.46 9.43 0.73
N VAL A 102 -14.22 8.87 1.67
CA VAL A 102 -14.69 7.48 1.61
C VAL A 102 -16.18 7.44 1.84
N THR A 103 -16.90 6.86 0.89
CA THR A 103 -18.33 6.55 1.00
C THR A 103 -18.49 5.07 1.26
N LEU A 104 -18.95 4.70 2.45
CA LEU A 104 -19.24 3.34 2.84
C LEU A 104 -20.64 2.93 2.39
N TYR A 105 -20.70 1.79 1.72
CA TYR A 105 -21.91 1.07 1.35
C TYR A 105 -21.98 -0.23 2.14
N GLU A 106 -23.14 -0.90 2.13
CA GLU A 106 -23.35 -2.11 2.95
C GLU A 106 -22.30 -3.21 2.70
N SER A 107 -21.77 -3.33 1.48
CA SER A 107 -20.80 -4.36 1.09
C SER A 107 -19.58 -3.85 0.32
N SER A 108 -19.40 -2.54 0.21
CA SER A 108 -18.26 -1.94 -0.49
C SER A 108 -17.96 -0.54 0.02
N ALA A 109 -16.81 0.00 -0.35
CA ALA A 109 -16.47 1.40 -0.12
C ALA A 109 -16.10 2.08 -1.45
N GLY A 110 -16.72 3.22 -1.75
CA GLY A 110 -16.25 4.13 -2.78
C GLY A 110 -15.18 5.05 -2.20
N ILE A 111 -14.01 5.09 -2.81
CA ILE A 111 -12.85 5.83 -2.31
C ILE A 111 -12.44 6.86 -3.36
N LEU A 112 -12.21 8.08 -2.89
CA LEU A 112 -11.62 9.17 -3.67
C LEU A 112 -10.20 9.44 -3.14
N ARG A 113 -9.21 9.20 -4.00
CA ARG A 113 -7.83 9.66 -3.78
C ARG A 113 -7.54 10.88 -4.65
N SER A 114 -6.82 11.85 -4.11
CA SER A 114 -6.42 13.04 -4.86
C SER A 114 -5.01 13.49 -4.52
N GLY A 115 -4.34 14.10 -5.50
CA GLY A 115 -2.99 14.60 -5.37
C GLY A 115 -2.67 15.70 -6.39
N LYS A 116 -1.64 16.49 -6.08
CA LYS A 116 -1.13 17.55 -6.96
C LYS A 116 -0.23 16.92 -8.03
N ILE A 117 -0.36 17.38 -9.26
CA ILE A 117 0.48 16.95 -10.39
C ILE A 117 0.98 18.15 -11.19
N ASP A 118 2.22 18.05 -11.66
CA ASP A 118 2.80 19.05 -12.56
C ASP A 118 2.63 18.59 -14.01
N LEU A 119 1.79 19.31 -14.75
CA LEU A 119 1.49 19.04 -16.14
C LEU A 119 2.46 19.80 -17.04
N GLU A 120 3.09 19.07 -17.96
CA GLU A 120 3.88 19.65 -19.05
C GLU A 120 3.06 19.66 -20.35
N PRO A 121 3.32 20.60 -21.28
CA PRO A 121 2.65 20.60 -22.58
C PRO A 121 2.76 19.23 -23.29
N GLY A 122 1.64 18.69 -23.74
CA GLY A 122 1.57 17.40 -24.43
C GLY A 122 1.12 16.24 -23.54
N MET A 123 1.73 15.07 -23.72
CA MET A 123 1.35 13.84 -23.02
C MET A 123 2.17 13.68 -21.75
N ASN A 124 1.48 13.50 -20.63
CA ASN A 124 2.05 13.25 -19.31
C ASN A 124 1.66 11.85 -18.85
N GLU A 125 2.63 11.09 -18.38
CA GLU A 125 2.41 9.75 -17.85
C GLU A 125 2.64 9.75 -16.34
N PHE A 126 1.64 9.28 -15.59
CA PHE A 126 1.69 9.19 -14.14
C PHE A 126 1.53 7.76 -13.68
N ILE A 127 2.33 7.35 -12.70
CA ILE A 127 2.24 6.03 -12.07
C ILE A 127 1.79 6.20 -10.63
N ILE A 128 0.70 5.52 -10.27
CA ILE A 128 0.18 5.43 -8.91
C ILE A 128 0.44 4.02 -8.40
N ARG A 129 1.23 3.93 -7.32
CA ARG A 129 1.53 2.68 -6.62
C ARG A 129 0.68 2.52 -5.35
N ASN A 130 0.80 1.36 -4.71
CA ASN A 130 0.17 1.06 -3.42
C ASN A 130 -1.38 1.20 -3.46
N LEU A 131 -1.98 0.73 -4.56
CA LEU A 131 -3.42 0.51 -4.63
C LEU A 131 -3.76 -0.88 -4.08
N PRO A 132 -4.86 -1.03 -3.33
CA PRO A 132 -5.20 -2.28 -2.68
C PRO A 132 -5.61 -3.35 -3.71
N ILE A 133 -5.37 -4.63 -3.41
CA ILE A 133 -5.81 -5.72 -4.29
C ILE A 133 -7.32 -5.94 -4.23
N THR A 134 -8.01 -5.41 -3.21
CA THR A 134 -9.47 -5.43 -3.09
C THR A 134 -10.17 -4.44 -4.01
N LEU A 135 -9.42 -3.58 -4.70
CA LEU A 135 -9.94 -2.67 -5.72
C LEU A 135 -10.70 -3.44 -6.81
N GLN A 136 -11.76 -2.86 -7.36
CA GLN A 136 -12.47 -3.43 -8.51
C GLN A 136 -12.05 -2.68 -9.78
N ASP A 137 -11.44 -3.38 -10.74
CA ASP A 137 -10.81 -2.72 -11.91
C ASP A 137 -11.84 -1.97 -12.76
N GLU A 138 -13.06 -2.48 -12.86
CA GLU A 138 -14.15 -1.86 -13.63
C GLU A 138 -14.67 -0.56 -13.01
N SER A 139 -14.39 -0.33 -11.73
CA SER A 139 -14.84 0.86 -11.01
C SER A 139 -13.82 2.01 -11.03
N LEU A 140 -12.62 1.76 -11.53
CA LEU A 140 -11.52 2.73 -11.50
C LEU A 140 -11.76 3.83 -12.53
N VAL A 141 -11.90 5.06 -12.03
CA VAL A 141 -12.09 6.26 -12.85
C VAL A 141 -11.06 7.30 -12.43
N ALA A 142 -10.28 7.76 -13.40
CA ALA A 142 -9.35 8.85 -13.24
C ALA A 142 -9.93 10.14 -13.84
N SER A 143 -9.77 11.26 -13.14
CA SER A 143 -10.13 12.58 -13.64
C SER A 143 -9.07 13.60 -13.26
N VAL A 144 -8.88 14.61 -14.10
CA VAL A 144 -7.90 15.68 -13.86
C VAL A 144 -8.62 17.02 -13.80
N GLU A 145 -8.40 17.76 -12.73
CA GLU A 145 -8.87 19.13 -12.56
C GLU A 145 -7.76 20.09 -13.00
N ALA A 146 -7.73 20.40 -14.29
CA ALA A 146 -6.95 21.50 -14.85
C ALA A 146 -7.55 21.92 -16.20
N LEU A 147 -7.65 23.23 -16.45
CA LEU A 147 -8.11 23.74 -17.74
C LEU A 147 -7.18 23.25 -18.86
N GLY A 148 -7.74 22.59 -19.87
CA GLY A 148 -6.99 22.03 -21.00
C GLY A 148 -6.35 20.67 -20.75
N ALA A 149 -6.62 20.03 -19.60
CA ALA A 149 -6.17 18.67 -19.31
C ALA A 149 -7.32 17.66 -19.49
N SER A 150 -7.01 16.49 -20.05
CA SER A 150 -7.93 15.37 -20.15
C SER A 150 -7.21 14.05 -19.95
N VAL A 151 -7.85 13.11 -19.25
CA VAL A 151 -7.36 11.73 -19.16
C VAL A 151 -7.61 11.04 -20.51
N VAL A 152 -6.57 10.44 -21.07
CA VAL A 152 -6.61 9.73 -22.36
C VAL A 152 -6.79 8.23 -22.15
N GLY A 153 -6.21 7.70 -21.08
CA GLY A 153 -6.32 6.28 -20.75
C GLY A 153 -5.76 5.96 -19.38
N SER A 154 -6.13 4.78 -18.88
CA SER A 154 -5.54 4.19 -17.70
C SER A 154 -5.28 2.70 -17.94
N SER A 155 -4.22 2.17 -17.34
CA SER A 155 -3.94 0.74 -17.32
C SER A 155 -3.55 0.32 -15.92
N THR A 156 -4.16 -0.76 -15.44
CA THR A 156 -3.93 -1.30 -14.10
C THR A 156 -3.39 -2.72 -14.19
N TRP A 157 -2.37 -3.02 -13.39
CA TRP A 157 -1.83 -4.38 -13.27
C TRP A 157 -1.40 -4.66 -11.82
N ILE A 158 -1.29 -5.93 -11.48
CA ILE A 158 -0.85 -6.38 -10.15
C ILE A 158 0.66 -6.62 -10.21
N GLU A 159 1.41 -5.98 -9.32
CA GLU A 159 2.82 -6.26 -9.10
C GLU A 159 2.93 -7.26 -7.94
N THR A 160 3.48 -8.45 -8.23
CA THR A 160 3.76 -9.48 -7.23
C THR A 160 5.24 -9.41 -6.88
N GLY A 161 5.55 -9.07 -5.64
CA GLY A 161 6.92 -8.81 -5.23
C GLY A 161 6.96 -7.61 -4.31
N SER A 162 7.14 -7.87 -3.02
CA SER A 162 7.18 -6.89 -1.95
C SER A 162 8.35 -5.92 -2.13
N ILE A 163 8.12 -4.80 -2.81
CA ILE A 163 8.83 -3.56 -2.46
C ILE A 163 8.03 -2.95 -1.33
N ILE A 164 8.50 -3.22 -0.12
CA ILE A 164 7.96 -2.69 1.13
C ILE A 164 8.07 -1.16 1.06
N HIS A 165 7.03 -0.50 0.55
CA HIS A 165 6.88 0.96 0.63
C HIS A 165 6.35 1.41 2.00
N ASN A 166 6.16 0.48 2.93
CA ASN A 166 5.85 0.85 4.31
C ASN A 166 7.14 1.38 4.98
N GLU A 167 7.18 2.69 5.20
CA GLU A 167 8.26 3.41 5.88
C GLU A 167 8.60 2.77 7.24
N GLU A 168 7.60 2.34 8.00
CA GLU A 168 7.78 1.67 9.30
C GLU A 168 8.56 0.35 9.17
N ALA A 169 8.26 -0.42 8.12
CA ALA A 169 8.94 -1.69 7.86
C ALA A 169 10.37 -1.48 7.34
N LEU A 170 10.62 -0.41 6.56
CA LEU A 170 11.97 -0.02 6.15
C LEU A 170 12.82 0.40 7.37
N GLU A 171 12.25 1.18 8.29
CA GLU A 171 12.92 1.55 9.54
C GLU A 171 13.23 0.33 10.42
N LEU A 172 12.27 -0.59 10.56
CA LEU A 172 12.47 -1.82 11.31
C LEU A 172 13.60 -2.66 10.70
N GLN A 173 13.65 -2.77 9.38
CA GLN A 173 14.73 -3.48 8.69
C GLN A 173 16.11 -2.85 8.95
N LYS A 174 16.21 -1.51 8.96
CA LYS A 174 17.45 -0.82 9.35
C LYS A 174 17.84 -1.13 10.80
N LYS A 175 16.89 -1.09 11.74
CA LYS A 175 17.13 -1.41 13.16
C LYS A 175 17.58 -2.85 13.35
N ILE A 176 16.98 -3.80 12.63
CA ILE A 176 17.37 -5.22 12.65
C ILE A 176 18.82 -5.37 12.17
N ARG A 177 19.20 -4.78 11.04
CA ARG A 177 20.58 -4.84 10.52
C ARG A 177 21.61 -4.27 11.50
N LEU A 178 21.27 -3.18 12.18
CA LEU A 178 22.16 -2.59 13.20
C LEU A 178 22.35 -3.54 14.39
N LEU A 179 21.28 -4.18 14.88
CA LEU A 179 21.38 -5.16 15.96
C LEU A 179 22.14 -6.42 15.54
N GLU A 180 21.94 -6.92 14.32
CA GLU A 180 22.68 -8.06 13.77
C GLU A 180 24.19 -7.78 13.77
N LYS A 181 24.59 -6.59 13.30
CA LYS A 181 25.99 -6.15 13.32
C LYS A 181 26.54 -6.03 14.75
N GLU A 182 25.74 -5.54 15.69
CA GLU A 182 26.15 -5.45 17.09
C GLU A 182 26.34 -6.85 17.70
N ILE A 183 25.43 -7.79 17.43
CA ILE A 183 25.55 -9.20 17.87
C ILE A 183 26.82 -9.82 17.32
N GLU A 184 27.15 -9.61 16.04
CA GLU A 184 28.36 -10.12 15.40
C GLU A 184 29.64 -9.67 16.14
N VAL A 185 29.69 -8.39 16.55
CA VAL A 185 30.82 -7.85 17.34
C VAL A 185 30.94 -8.57 18.68
N TYR A 186 29.84 -8.76 19.41
CA TYR A 186 29.88 -9.47 20.69
C TYR A 186 30.19 -10.97 20.53
N GLU A 187 29.70 -11.64 19.47
CA GLU A 187 30.02 -13.03 19.18
C GLU A 187 31.51 -13.21 18.83
N SER A 188 32.09 -12.25 18.09
CA SER A 188 33.53 -12.21 17.85
C SER A 188 34.31 -12.05 19.16
N ASN A 189 33.90 -11.15 20.05
CA ASN A 189 34.52 -10.98 21.37
C ASN A 189 34.43 -12.25 22.23
N ASN A 190 33.28 -12.92 22.25
CA ASN A 190 33.09 -14.20 22.93
C ASN A 190 34.04 -15.28 22.38
N SER A 191 34.23 -15.34 21.07
CA SER A 191 35.18 -16.27 20.45
C SER A 191 36.63 -16.00 20.90
N ASN A 192 37.01 -14.72 21.00
CA ASN A 192 38.32 -14.31 21.51
C ASN A 192 38.49 -14.69 22.98
N PHE A 193 37.48 -14.46 23.82
CA PHE A 193 37.51 -14.87 25.23
C PHE A 193 37.64 -16.39 25.40
N LYS A 194 36.95 -17.20 24.59
CA LYS A 194 37.12 -18.66 24.58
C LYS A 194 38.54 -19.09 24.23
N ASN A 195 39.15 -18.45 23.22
CA ASN A 195 40.53 -18.73 22.82
C ASN A 195 41.52 -18.34 23.93
N LEU A 196 41.38 -17.15 24.51
CA LEU A 196 42.20 -16.69 25.64
C LEU A 196 42.05 -17.59 26.86
N LYS A 197 40.83 -18.03 27.18
CA LYS A 197 40.57 -19.00 28.25
C LYS A 197 41.36 -20.28 28.03
N LYS A 198 41.32 -20.84 26.82
CA LYS A 198 42.07 -22.05 26.46
C LYS A 198 43.57 -21.85 26.67
N ILE A 199 44.12 -20.74 26.19
CA ILE A 199 45.54 -20.40 26.37
C ILE A 199 45.91 -20.30 27.86
N LEU A 200 45.09 -19.64 28.68
CA LEU A 200 45.35 -19.48 30.11
C LEU A 200 45.29 -20.81 30.87
N VAL A 201 44.35 -21.68 30.50
CA VAL A 201 44.22 -23.03 31.08
C VAL A 201 45.41 -23.91 30.66
N ASP A 202 45.78 -23.91 29.38
CA ASP A 202 46.94 -24.68 28.89
C ASP A 202 48.25 -24.19 29.53
N THR A 203 48.40 -22.87 29.70
CA THR A 203 49.54 -22.26 30.41
C THR A 203 49.59 -22.75 31.85
N ARG A 204 48.44 -22.80 32.55
CA ARG A 204 48.36 -23.29 33.92
C ARG A 204 48.75 -24.77 34.03
N LEU A 205 48.32 -25.61 33.08
CA LEU A 205 48.68 -27.04 33.05
C LEU A 205 50.19 -27.22 32.86
N LYS A 206 50.79 -26.53 31.88
CA LYS A 206 52.24 -26.56 31.63
C LYS A 206 53.06 -26.04 32.81
N LEU A 207 52.61 -24.95 33.45
CA LEU A 207 53.26 -24.44 34.66
C LEU A 207 53.21 -25.46 35.80
N THR A 208 52.07 -26.13 35.99
CA THR A 208 51.91 -27.16 37.02
C THR A 208 52.85 -28.34 36.75
N GLU A 209 52.96 -28.79 35.50
CA GLU A 209 53.90 -29.83 35.09
C GLU A 209 55.36 -29.42 35.34
N MET A 210 55.74 -28.20 34.95
CA MET A 210 57.09 -27.66 35.16
C MET A 210 57.45 -27.54 36.64
N ILE A 211 56.52 -27.03 37.47
CA ILE A 211 56.70 -26.94 38.92
C ILE A 211 56.86 -28.34 39.52
N SER A 212 56.02 -29.30 39.12
CA SER A 212 56.11 -30.67 39.59
C SER A 212 57.48 -31.28 39.29
N LYS A 213 57.99 -31.16 38.05
CA LYS A 213 59.31 -31.66 37.65
C LYS A 213 60.43 -30.98 38.44
N ASN A 214 60.41 -29.65 38.59
CA ASN A 214 61.49 -28.93 39.26
C ASN A 214 61.53 -29.10 40.79
N LEU A 215 60.40 -29.35 41.44
CA LEU A 215 60.34 -29.67 42.88
C LEU A 215 61.11 -30.95 43.24
N PHE A 216 61.27 -31.88 42.28
CA PHE A 216 62.07 -33.09 42.47
C PHE A 216 63.59 -32.86 42.37
N TYR A 217 64.05 -31.81 41.69
CA TYR A 217 65.48 -31.65 41.35
C TYR A 217 66.17 -30.40 41.97
N LYS A 218 65.45 -29.35 42.40
CA LYS A 218 66.05 -28.16 43.04
C LYS A 218 65.11 -27.48 44.05
N LYS A 219 65.59 -27.26 45.28
CA LYS A 219 64.92 -26.44 46.31
C LYS A 219 65.58 -25.05 46.39
N ASN A 220 65.07 -24.08 45.63
CA ASN A 220 65.44 -22.67 45.76
C ASN A 220 64.18 -21.85 46.07
N GLU A 221 64.21 -21.09 47.16
CA GLU A 221 63.07 -20.30 47.67
C GLU A 221 62.69 -19.14 46.73
N ALA A 222 63.67 -18.53 46.05
CA ALA A 222 63.44 -17.44 45.10
C ALA A 222 62.64 -17.89 43.87
N ASP A 223 62.91 -19.11 43.37
CA ASP A 223 62.21 -19.69 42.23
C ASP A 223 60.75 -20.05 42.59
N PHE A 224 60.54 -20.56 43.81
CA PHE A 224 59.20 -20.84 44.33
C PHE A 224 58.33 -19.59 44.43
N LYS A 225 58.88 -18.48 44.96
CA LYS A 225 58.18 -17.18 45.02
C LYS A 225 57.78 -16.71 43.62
N LYS A 226 58.64 -16.85 42.61
CA LYS A 226 58.36 -16.47 41.21
C LYS A 226 57.26 -17.32 40.59
N TRP A 227 57.26 -18.63 40.83
CA TRP A 227 56.18 -19.53 40.36
C TRP A 227 54.85 -19.23 41.02
N PHE A 228 54.84 -18.99 42.33
CA PHE A 228 53.62 -18.64 43.06
C PHE A 228 53.00 -17.34 42.52
N GLN A 229 53.81 -16.31 42.26
CA GLN A 229 53.34 -15.05 41.66
C GLN A 229 52.80 -15.24 40.24
N THR A 230 53.40 -16.11 39.44
CA THR A 230 52.90 -16.41 38.09
C THR A 230 51.58 -17.18 38.14
N PHE A 231 51.44 -18.11 39.09
CA PHE A 231 50.23 -18.90 39.28
C PHE A 231 49.07 -18.06 39.82
N SER A 232 49.33 -17.16 40.79
CA SER A 232 48.33 -16.21 41.28
C SER A 232 47.89 -15.24 40.18
N GLY A 233 48.83 -14.71 39.39
CA GLY A 233 48.54 -13.86 38.24
C GLY A 233 47.70 -14.56 37.16
N ASN A 234 48.03 -15.81 36.81
CA ASN A 234 47.22 -16.61 35.90
C ASN A 234 45.80 -16.87 36.45
N ARG A 235 45.67 -17.18 37.75
CA ARG A 235 44.37 -17.36 38.40
C ARG A 235 43.52 -16.09 38.32
N GLN A 236 44.12 -14.92 38.61
CA GLN A 236 43.43 -13.64 38.52
C GLN A 236 43.01 -13.33 37.07
N ALA A 237 43.89 -13.56 36.09
CA ALA A 237 43.57 -13.40 34.68
C ALA A 237 42.38 -14.29 34.24
N ILE A 238 42.32 -15.54 34.70
CA ILE A 238 41.19 -16.44 34.44
C ILE A 238 39.90 -15.90 35.08
N GLN A 239 39.95 -15.42 36.32
CA GLN A 239 38.77 -14.87 37.01
C GLN A 239 38.24 -13.61 36.32
N THR A 240 39.12 -12.68 35.94
CA THR A 240 38.74 -11.48 35.18
C THR A 240 38.12 -11.87 33.84
N LEU A 241 38.75 -12.80 33.11
CA LEU A 241 38.25 -13.26 31.82
C LEU A 241 36.87 -13.92 31.92
N LEU A 242 36.64 -14.77 32.93
CA LEU A 242 35.32 -15.39 33.15
C LEU A 242 34.24 -14.35 33.45
N SER A 243 34.58 -13.29 34.16
CA SER A 243 33.63 -12.20 34.46
C SER A 243 33.27 -11.43 33.20
N SER A 244 34.26 -11.05 32.38
CA SER A 244 34.04 -10.38 31.09
C SER A 244 33.29 -11.27 30.08
N ASP A 245 33.60 -12.57 30.02
CA ASP A 245 32.89 -13.55 29.19
C ASP A 245 31.40 -13.63 29.55
N GLN A 246 31.09 -13.64 30.85
CA GLN A 246 29.70 -13.61 31.32
C GLN A 246 28.96 -12.34 30.93
N GLU A 247 29.61 -11.18 31.00
CA GLU A 247 29.02 -9.90 30.56
C GLU A 247 28.70 -9.92 29.06
N VAL A 248 29.62 -10.41 28.23
CA VAL A 248 29.40 -10.57 26.79
C VAL A 248 28.26 -11.54 26.49
N ILE A 249 28.20 -12.68 27.17
CA ILE A 249 27.11 -13.66 26.99
C ILE A 249 25.76 -13.05 27.35
N ARG A 250 25.68 -12.25 28.42
CA ARG A 250 24.46 -11.52 28.80
C ARG A 250 24.07 -10.52 27.72
N ALA A 251 25.01 -9.72 27.23
CA ALA A 251 24.78 -8.75 26.16
C ALA A 251 24.24 -9.42 24.88
N ILE A 252 24.85 -10.53 24.45
CA ILE A 252 24.37 -11.32 23.30
C ILE A 252 22.92 -11.79 23.52
N LYS A 253 22.60 -12.30 24.71
CA LYS A 253 21.25 -12.78 25.03
C LYS A 253 20.22 -11.64 24.95
N ASP A 254 20.54 -10.49 25.51
CA ASP A 254 19.64 -9.32 25.51
C ASP A 254 19.45 -8.76 24.10
N LEU A 255 20.52 -8.68 23.30
CA LEU A 255 20.45 -8.26 21.90
C LEU A 255 19.63 -9.24 21.05
N LYS A 256 19.82 -10.55 21.22
CA LYS A 256 19.02 -11.58 20.52
C LYS A 256 17.54 -11.51 20.88
N LYS A 257 17.22 -11.20 22.14
CA LYS A 257 15.82 -10.96 22.56
C LYS A 257 15.23 -9.75 21.83
N LYS A 258 15.94 -8.62 21.82
CA LYS A 258 15.52 -7.40 21.08
C LYS A 258 15.36 -7.67 19.58
N LEU A 259 16.28 -8.42 18.99
CA LEU A 259 16.24 -8.81 17.58
C LEU A 259 14.99 -9.65 17.28
N SER A 260 14.69 -10.65 18.11
CA SER A 260 13.46 -11.45 17.98
C SER A 260 12.20 -10.58 18.06
N GLU A 261 12.14 -9.63 19.02
CA GLU A 261 11.00 -8.73 19.16
C GLU A 261 10.81 -7.82 17.92
N LEU A 262 11.90 -7.34 17.31
CA LEU A 262 11.82 -6.55 16.07
C LEU A 262 11.44 -7.40 14.86
N GLN A 263 11.95 -8.63 14.77
CA GLN A 263 11.59 -9.57 13.71
C GLN A 263 10.12 -9.96 13.80
N ASP A 264 9.59 -10.18 15.01
CA ASP A 264 8.16 -10.45 15.22
C ASP A 264 7.29 -9.28 14.79
N LYS A 265 7.67 -8.04 15.15
CA LYS A 265 6.99 -6.82 14.68
C LYS A 265 7.00 -6.72 13.16
N MET A 266 8.16 -6.98 12.54
CA MET A 266 8.30 -6.97 11.09
C MET A 266 7.41 -8.03 10.44
N ASN A 267 7.39 -9.25 10.97
CA ASN A 267 6.54 -10.33 10.47
C ASN A 267 5.05 -10.00 10.59
N VAL A 268 4.63 -9.34 11.67
CA VAL A 268 3.26 -8.84 11.81
C VAL A 268 2.94 -7.83 10.72
N ILE A 269 3.79 -6.84 10.49
CA ILE A 269 3.58 -5.84 9.43
C ILE A 269 3.52 -6.52 8.06
N LEU A 270 4.44 -7.45 7.78
CA LEU A 270 4.48 -8.19 6.52
C LEU A 270 3.27 -9.11 6.33
N SER A 271 2.70 -9.65 7.42
CA SER A 271 1.48 -10.47 7.38
C SER A 271 0.22 -9.63 7.17
N LEU A 272 0.24 -8.37 7.60
CA LEU A 272 -0.86 -7.41 7.43
C LEU A 272 -0.76 -6.68 6.08
N SER A 273 0.44 -6.52 5.53
CA SER A 273 0.64 -5.96 4.20
C SER A 273 0.28 -6.98 3.12
N GLU A 274 -0.50 -6.57 2.13
CA GLU A 274 -0.75 -7.40 0.96
C GLU A 274 0.59 -7.66 0.23
N LYS A 275 0.92 -8.94 -0.03
CA LYS A 275 2.15 -9.36 -0.74
C LYS A 275 2.20 -8.91 -2.21
N SER A 276 1.13 -8.26 -2.65
CA SER A 276 0.83 -7.85 -4.00
C SER A 276 0.15 -6.50 -3.88
N SER A 277 0.62 -5.52 -4.65
CA SER A 277 -0.04 -4.21 -4.76
C SER A 277 -0.46 -3.99 -6.20
N ARG A 278 -1.52 -3.20 -6.40
CA ARG A 278 -1.91 -2.74 -7.72
C ARG A 278 -1.16 -1.47 -8.07
N ILE A 279 -0.79 -1.39 -9.34
CA ILE A 279 -0.23 -0.20 -9.95
C ILE A 279 -1.17 0.22 -11.06
N THR A 280 -1.48 1.52 -11.09
CA THR A 280 -2.24 2.13 -12.17
C THR A 280 -1.37 3.17 -12.85
N LYS A 281 -1.21 3.05 -14.16
CA LYS A 281 -0.66 4.07 -15.04
C LYS A 281 -1.80 4.90 -15.61
N ILE A 282 -1.64 6.22 -15.59
CA ILE A 282 -2.62 7.18 -16.13
C ILE A 282 -1.92 8.05 -17.15
N LEU A 283 -2.50 8.14 -18.34
CA LEU A 283 -2.05 9.02 -19.40
C LEU A 283 -2.93 10.26 -19.44
N VAL A 284 -2.33 11.44 -19.29
CA VAL A 284 -3.00 12.75 -19.29
C VAL A 284 -2.49 13.58 -20.45
N SER A 285 -3.40 14.03 -21.31
CA SER A 285 -3.12 15.01 -22.35
C SER A 285 -3.33 16.41 -21.79
N PHE A 286 -2.37 17.30 -21.97
CA PHE A 286 -2.48 18.70 -21.59
C PHE A 286 -2.17 19.61 -22.79
N THR A 287 -3.15 20.44 -23.17
CA THR A 287 -3.07 21.30 -24.35
C THR A 287 -2.52 22.70 -24.05
N GLY A 288 -2.06 22.95 -22.81
CA GLY A 288 -1.47 24.24 -22.45
C GLY A 288 -0.08 24.42 -23.06
N THR A 289 0.33 25.67 -23.24
CA THR A 289 1.64 26.03 -23.80
C THR A 289 2.76 26.07 -22.76
N GLU A 290 2.42 26.19 -21.47
CA GLU A 290 3.36 26.29 -20.35
C GLU A 290 3.02 25.27 -19.26
N LYS A 291 4.02 24.93 -18.43
CA LYS A 291 3.81 24.00 -17.32
C LYS A 291 2.76 24.53 -16.35
N LYS A 292 1.89 23.65 -15.86
CA LYS A 292 0.77 24.02 -14.98
C LYS A 292 0.53 22.98 -13.89
N GLU A 293 0.25 23.45 -12.68
CA GLU A 293 -0.22 22.58 -11.60
C GLU A 293 -1.68 22.17 -11.85
N GLY A 294 -1.96 20.88 -11.76
CA GLY A 294 -3.30 20.30 -11.79
C GLY A 294 -3.55 19.40 -10.58
N ARG A 295 -4.79 18.95 -10.43
CA ARG A 295 -5.15 17.93 -9.44
C ARG A 295 -5.61 16.66 -10.13
N LEU A 296 -4.98 15.54 -9.80
CA LEU A 296 -5.37 14.22 -10.27
C LEU A 296 -6.26 13.58 -9.19
N ASN A 297 -7.44 13.15 -9.59
CA ASN A 297 -8.39 12.42 -8.76
C ASN A 297 -8.54 11.01 -9.30
N LEU A 298 -8.52 10.04 -8.40
CA LEU A 298 -8.72 8.63 -8.67
C LEU A 298 -9.87 8.12 -7.80
N THR A 299 -10.96 7.73 -8.44
CA THR A 299 -12.13 7.14 -7.78
C THR A 299 -12.17 5.66 -8.09
N TYR A 300 -12.44 4.83 -7.08
CA TYR A 300 -12.62 3.39 -7.26
C TYR A 300 -13.48 2.82 -6.13
N GLN A 301 -13.97 1.61 -6.34
CA GLN A 301 -14.60 0.80 -5.31
C GLN A 301 -13.61 -0.23 -4.76
N SER A 302 -13.60 -0.36 -3.44
CA SER A 302 -12.85 -1.39 -2.73
C SER A 302 -13.81 -2.34 -2.03
N GLY A 303 -13.56 -3.65 -2.19
CA GLY A 303 -14.28 -4.71 -1.49
C GLY A 303 -13.77 -4.94 -0.07
N LYS A 304 -14.38 -5.93 0.60
CA LYS A 304 -14.07 -6.31 2.00
C LYS A 304 -14.21 -5.16 3.00
N VAL A 305 -15.17 -4.30 2.72
CA VAL A 305 -15.62 -3.27 3.65
C VAL A 305 -17.12 -3.38 3.73
N SER A 306 -17.67 -3.29 4.93
CA SER A 306 -19.10 -3.26 5.16
C SER A 306 -19.41 -2.30 6.29
N TRP A 307 -20.56 -1.65 6.22
CA TRP A 307 -21.14 -1.02 7.39
C TRP A 307 -22.59 -1.47 7.55
N LYS A 308 -23.09 -1.48 8.78
CA LYS A 308 -24.51 -1.69 9.06
C LYS A 308 -25.01 -0.73 10.13
N PRO A 309 -26.25 -0.26 10.02
CA PRO A 309 -26.87 0.52 11.08
C PRO A 309 -27.15 -0.37 12.30
N PHE A 310 -26.98 0.19 13.48
CA PHE A 310 -27.36 -0.41 14.74
C PHE A 310 -28.17 0.61 15.54
N TYR A 311 -29.35 0.21 15.97
CA TYR A 311 -30.26 1.07 16.73
C TYR A 311 -30.34 0.55 18.16
N SER A 312 -30.09 1.42 19.13
CA SER A 312 -30.34 1.13 20.54
C SER A 312 -31.46 2.03 21.04
N VAL A 313 -32.41 1.43 21.74
CA VAL A 313 -33.52 2.16 22.36
C VAL A 313 -33.49 1.87 23.84
N SER A 314 -33.24 2.90 24.65
CA SER A 314 -33.34 2.83 26.10
C SER A 314 -34.51 3.70 26.56
N MET A 315 -35.17 3.26 27.63
CA MET A 315 -36.24 4.02 28.27
C MET A 315 -35.80 4.35 29.69
N ASP A 316 -35.79 5.64 30.01
CA ASP A 316 -35.54 6.13 31.36
C ASP A 316 -36.87 6.54 32.00
N GLY A 317 -37.33 5.74 32.96
CA GLY A 317 -38.65 5.91 33.59
C GLY A 317 -39.81 5.62 32.63
N LYS A 318 -40.89 6.42 32.68
CA LYS A 318 -42.09 6.27 31.84
C LYS A 318 -42.25 7.33 30.74
N GLU A 319 -41.38 8.34 30.71
CA GLU A 319 -41.60 9.57 29.93
C GLU A 319 -40.48 9.92 28.95
N ARG A 320 -39.33 9.24 29.00
CA ARG A 320 -38.19 9.51 28.10
C ARG A 320 -37.73 8.24 27.41
N ILE A 321 -37.71 8.30 26.09
CA ILE A 321 -37.12 7.28 25.22
C ILE A 321 -35.87 7.89 24.60
N GLU A 322 -34.72 7.28 24.85
CA GLU A 322 -33.46 7.60 24.18
C GLU A 322 -33.31 6.68 22.99
N PHE A 323 -33.02 7.27 21.83
CA PHE A 323 -32.78 6.56 20.58
C PHE A 323 -31.36 6.85 20.13
N GLU A 324 -30.51 5.83 20.14
CA GLU A 324 -29.15 5.93 19.64
C GLU A 324 -29.05 5.29 18.27
N TYR A 325 -28.57 6.06 17.30
CA TYR A 325 -28.20 5.56 15.99
C TYR A 325 -26.69 5.37 15.93
N LEU A 326 -26.28 4.11 15.85
CA LEU A 326 -24.90 3.68 15.77
C LEU A 326 -24.64 3.07 14.38
N ALA A 327 -23.38 3.09 13.96
CA ALA A 327 -22.93 2.39 12.76
C ALA A 327 -21.81 1.42 13.16
N GLU A 328 -21.94 0.17 12.78
CA GLU A 328 -20.87 -0.83 12.91
C GLU A 328 -20.14 -0.90 11.57
N ILE A 329 -18.87 -0.48 11.55
CA ILE A 329 -18.02 -0.49 10.37
C ILE A 329 -17.01 -1.63 10.50
N ASN A 330 -16.93 -2.47 9.47
CA ASN A 330 -15.87 -3.46 9.31
C ASN A 330 -15.06 -3.11 8.05
N GLN A 331 -13.74 -3.03 8.19
CA GLN A 331 -12.83 -2.62 7.13
C GLN A 331 -11.64 -3.56 7.03
N GLU A 332 -11.53 -4.22 5.88
CA GLU A 332 -10.42 -5.09 5.50
C GLU A 332 -9.89 -4.70 4.10
N SER A 333 -9.93 -3.41 3.76
CA SER A 333 -9.47 -2.90 2.45
C SER A 333 -7.94 -2.79 2.33
N GLY A 334 -7.19 -2.99 3.41
CA GLY A 334 -5.73 -2.85 3.42
C GLY A 334 -5.22 -1.39 3.37
N GLU A 335 -6.12 -0.40 3.47
CA GLU A 335 -5.79 1.01 3.35
C GLU A 335 -5.91 1.76 4.69
N ASP A 336 -5.14 2.84 4.85
CA ASP A 336 -5.18 3.67 6.05
C ASP A 336 -6.14 4.85 5.87
N TRP A 337 -7.25 4.83 6.61
CA TRP A 337 -8.29 5.87 6.57
C TRP A 337 -8.15 6.84 7.74
N LYS A 338 -7.02 7.55 7.81
CA LYS A 338 -6.79 8.59 8.83
C LYS A 338 -7.16 9.97 8.30
N ASN A 339 -7.92 10.73 9.09
CA ASN A 339 -8.30 12.13 8.80
C ASN A 339 -8.99 12.30 7.43
N ILE A 340 -9.94 11.41 7.13
CA ILE A 340 -10.72 11.43 5.89
C ILE A 340 -12.16 11.88 6.16
N ASN A 341 -12.86 12.35 5.12
CA ASN A 341 -14.30 12.54 5.21
C ASN A 341 -14.98 11.18 4.97
N LEU A 342 -15.73 10.71 5.96
CA LEU A 342 -16.43 9.44 5.90
C LEU A 342 -17.95 9.66 5.75
N LEU A 343 -18.53 9.14 4.68
CA LEU A 343 -19.97 9.15 4.42
C LEU A 343 -20.52 7.72 4.52
N LEU A 344 -21.62 7.53 5.25
CA LEU A 344 -22.33 6.25 5.31
C LEU A 344 -23.55 6.31 4.39
N SER A 345 -23.65 5.36 3.46
CA SER A 345 -24.76 5.26 2.53
C SER A 345 -25.43 3.89 2.61
N THR A 346 -26.77 3.90 2.72
CA THR A 346 -27.61 2.69 2.62
C THR A 346 -27.96 2.37 1.17
N SER A 347 -27.40 3.10 0.20
CA SER A 347 -27.54 2.76 -1.21
C SER A 347 -26.62 1.60 -1.59
N SER A 348 -27.06 0.75 -2.52
CA SER A 348 -26.19 -0.24 -3.16
C SER A 348 -25.72 0.34 -4.51
N PRO A 349 -24.44 0.69 -4.67
CA PRO A 349 -23.94 1.15 -5.96
C PRO A 349 -23.91 -0.04 -6.92
N ASP A 350 -24.71 0.00 -7.98
CA ASP A 350 -24.63 -1.00 -9.04
C ASP A 350 -23.33 -0.74 -9.82
N VAL A 351 -22.35 -1.64 -9.64
CA VAL A 351 -21.02 -1.56 -10.27
C VAL A 351 -21.12 -1.75 -11.79
N SER A 352 -22.20 -2.38 -12.24
CA SER A 352 -22.43 -2.58 -13.66
C SER A 352 -23.34 -1.48 -14.18
N GLY A 353 -22.88 -0.73 -15.19
CA GLY A 353 -23.78 0.07 -16.04
C GLY A 353 -24.80 -0.78 -16.82
N ARG A 354 -25.01 -2.05 -16.43
CA ARG A 354 -26.02 -2.95 -16.98
C ARG A 354 -27.32 -2.60 -16.30
N ARG A 355 -28.32 -2.22 -17.10
CA ARG A 355 -29.69 -2.07 -16.60
C ARG A 355 -30.10 -3.37 -15.87
N PRO A 356 -30.66 -3.28 -14.65
CA PRO A 356 -31.19 -4.44 -13.95
C PRO A 356 -32.19 -5.17 -14.87
N ARG A 357 -32.02 -6.48 -15.04
CA ARG A 357 -33.04 -7.29 -15.69
C ARG A 357 -34.19 -7.49 -14.71
N LEU A 358 -35.24 -6.69 -14.87
CA LEU A 358 -36.48 -6.86 -14.11
C LEU A 358 -37.10 -8.22 -14.47
N SER A 359 -37.32 -9.05 -13.46
CA SER A 359 -38.14 -10.25 -13.57
C SER A 359 -39.55 -9.95 -13.06
N SER A 360 -40.58 -10.61 -13.58
CA SER A 360 -41.95 -10.39 -13.10
C SER A 360 -42.04 -10.82 -11.64
N GLN A 361 -42.34 -9.89 -10.74
CA GLN A 361 -42.70 -10.25 -9.37
C GLN A 361 -44.14 -10.76 -9.35
N ARG A 362 -44.34 -12.00 -8.91
CA ARG A 362 -45.66 -12.55 -8.65
C ARG A 362 -45.97 -12.34 -7.16
N LEU A 363 -47.01 -11.55 -6.90
CA LEU A 363 -47.59 -11.45 -5.56
C LEU A 363 -48.38 -12.74 -5.30
N TYR A 364 -48.03 -13.44 -4.24
CA TYR A 364 -48.82 -14.56 -3.72
C TYR A 364 -49.59 -14.05 -2.51
N ASP A 365 -50.88 -14.37 -2.47
CA ASP A 365 -51.69 -14.20 -1.26
C ASP A 365 -51.25 -15.26 -0.24
N GLN A 366 -50.63 -14.83 0.86
CA GLN A 366 -50.37 -15.72 1.99
C GLN A 366 -51.69 -16.01 2.68
N LYS A 367 -52.34 -17.12 2.31
CA LYS A 367 -53.41 -17.70 3.13
C LYS A 367 -52.83 -18.08 4.49
N ASN A 368 -52.99 -17.21 5.49
CA ASN A 368 -52.86 -17.59 6.89
C ASN A 368 -53.83 -18.74 7.16
N GLN A 369 -53.29 -19.95 7.32
CA GLN A 369 -54.05 -21.06 7.87
C GLN A 369 -54.34 -20.72 9.33
N LEU A 370 -55.53 -20.18 9.59
CA LEU A 370 -56.09 -20.14 10.93
C LEU A 370 -56.30 -21.60 11.35
N THR A 371 -55.40 -22.11 12.18
CA THR A 371 -55.63 -23.34 12.94
C THR A 371 -56.81 -23.07 13.87
N LYS A 372 -58.01 -23.52 13.46
CA LYS A 372 -59.12 -23.70 14.38
C LYS A 372 -58.73 -24.81 15.35
N THR A 373 -58.14 -24.45 16.48
CA THR A 373 -58.20 -25.30 17.67
C THR A 373 -59.65 -25.33 18.12
N GLY A 374 -60.28 -26.49 17.93
CA GLY A 374 -61.64 -26.76 18.37
C GLY A 374 -61.75 -26.73 19.89
N LEU A 375 -62.94 -26.31 20.34
CA LEU A 375 -63.47 -26.47 21.69
C LEU A 375 -63.48 -27.93 22.14
#